data_AF-A7TB16-F1
#
_entry.id   AF-A7TB16-F1
#
_cell.length_a   1.000
_cell.length_b   1.000
_cell.length_c   1.000
_cell.angle_alpha   90.00
_cell.angle_beta   90.00
_cell.angle_gamma   90.00
#
_symmetry.space_group_name_H-M   'P 1'
#
loop_
_entity.id
_entity.type
_entity.pdbx_description
1 polymer ?
#
loop_
_entity_poly.entity_id
_entity_poly.type
_entity_poly.pdbx_seq_one_letter_code
_entity_poly.pdbx_strand_id
1 'polypeptide(L)'
;LVSSATYTHNLKIPSGKPAGNMTVTTEEVAGTNDEVQMVFRAQKLDNKDFFGKSDPYLEFSRAKEDGSFVVVHRTEVVSNNLNPKWKPIHISSQQLCNGDYDRVLKDFFGKSDPYLEFSRAKEDGSFVVVHRTEVVSNNLNPKWKPIHISSQQLCNGDYDRVLKVNCYDWDDDGSHDLIGTFTTTLRELSTCQQGGAELQWPCINEKKRKKKKNYKNSGVIFLSSCQVVRVASFLDFIQGGCQINFTVGIDFTGSNGNPASPTSLHYINPYAPNEYCQALTAVGEIIQDYDR
;
A
#
# COMPACT_ATOMS: atom_id res chain seq x y z
N LEU A 1 -16.51 22.25 29.26
CA LEU A 1 -15.04 22.38 29.38
C LEU A 1 -14.58 21.53 30.54
N VAL A 2 -14.26 20.27 30.30
CA VAL A 2 -13.30 19.54 31.15
C VAL A 2 -12.43 18.72 30.20
N SER A 3 -11.15 19.06 30.19
CA SER A 3 -10.09 18.51 29.33
C SER A 3 -9.79 17.05 29.66
N SER A 4 -9.44 16.25 28.65
CA SER A 4 -8.65 15.04 28.88
C SER A 4 -7.33 15.45 29.52
N ALA A 5 -7.00 14.84 30.66
CA ALA A 5 -5.76 15.12 31.38
C ALA A 5 -5.06 13.79 31.69
N THR A 6 -3.80 13.70 31.28
CA THR A 6 -2.92 12.60 31.64
C THR A 6 -2.01 13.08 32.76
N TYR A 7 -2.03 12.40 33.90
CA TYR A 7 -1.18 12.71 35.04
C TYR A 7 -0.21 11.55 35.30
N THR A 8 1.10 11.82 35.23
CA THR A 8 2.15 10.83 35.48
C THR A 8 2.90 11.18 36.75
N HIS A 9 2.95 10.24 37.70
CA HIS A 9 3.69 10.38 38.95
C HIS A 9 4.82 9.34 39.04
N ASN A 10 6.03 9.79 39.36
CA ASN A 10 7.17 8.90 39.54
C ASN A 10 7.16 8.31 40.95
N LEU A 11 7.01 6.98 41.05
CA LEU A 11 7.01 6.25 42.31
C LEU A 11 8.45 6.07 42.81
N LYS A 12 8.64 6.26 44.11
CA LYS A 12 9.91 6.01 44.81
C LYS A 12 9.65 5.06 45.98
N ILE A 13 10.56 4.11 46.20
CA ILE A 13 10.54 3.27 47.41
C ILE A 13 11.10 4.07 48.61
N PRO A 14 10.85 3.65 49.87
CA PRO A 14 11.24 4.40 51.07
C PRO A 14 12.73 4.74 51.17
N SER A 15 13.60 4.00 50.48
CA SER A 15 15.04 4.28 50.36
C SER A 15 15.40 5.38 49.35
N GLY A 16 14.41 6.04 48.74
CA GLY A 16 14.57 7.15 47.79
C GLY A 16 14.89 6.74 46.35
N LYS A 17 15.10 5.44 46.08
CA LYS A 17 15.38 4.94 44.72
C LYS A 17 14.12 4.93 43.84
N PRO A 18 14.24 5.24 42.52
CA PRO A 18 13.10 5.21 41.59
C PRO A 18 12.54 3.80 41.47
N ALA A 19 11.21 3.67 41.53
CA ALA A 19 10.50 2.39 41.55
C ALA A 19 9.49 2.23 40.39
N GLY A 20 9.46 3.18 39.45
CA GLY A 20 8.59 3.18 38.27
C GLY A 20 7.70 4.41 38.19
N ASN A 21 6.81 4.46 37.20
CA ASN A 21 5.91 5.59 36.98
C ASN A 21 4.47 5.08 37.05
N MET A 22 3.58 5.83 37.69
CA MET A 22 2.13 5.61 37.65
C MET A 22 1.50 6.70 36.80
N THR A 23 0.85 6.31 35.71
CA THR A 23 0.11 7.23 34.84
C THR A 23 -1.39 7.00 35.03
N VAL A 24 -2.12 8.06 35.37
CA VAL A 24 -3.58 8.07 35.49
C VAL A 24 -4.14 8.90 34.34
N THR A 25 -5.04 8.30 33.56
CA THR A 25 -5.72 8.94 32.43
C THR A 25 -7.22 8.91 32.72
N THR A 26 -7.91 10.02 32.49
CA THR A 26 -9.37 10.12 32.64
C THR A 26 -10.00 10.36 31.27
N GLU A 27 -10.90 9.46 30.86
CA GLU A 27 -11.69 9.56 29.62
C GLU A 27 -13.18 9.75 29.98
N GLU A 28 -13.93 10.47 29.14
CA GLU A 28 -15.38 10.62 29.30
C GLU A 28 -16.09 9.32 28.87
N VAL A 29 -17.05 8.84 29.68
CA VAL A 29 -17.75 7.57 29.44
C VAL A 29 -19.25 7.84 29.30
N ALA A 30 -19.87 7.34 28.23
CA ALA A 30 -21.32 7.40 28.05
C ALA A 30 -22.02 6.39 28.99
N GLY A 31 -22.94 6.87 29.83
CA GLY A 31 -23.62 6.06 30.84
C GLY A 31 -24.68 5.12 30.26
N THR A 32 -24.29 3.92 29.81
CA THR A 32 -25.22 2.85 29.41
C THR A 32 -25.06 1.62 30.31
N ASN A 33 -26.15 0.93 30.65
CA ASN A 33 -26.14 -0.30 31.49
C ASN A 33 -26.36 -1.57 30.65
N ASP A 34 -26.08 -1.51 29.35
CA ASP A 34 -26.41 -2.59 28.44
C ASP A 34 -25.40 -3.75 28.59
N GLU A 35 -25.92 -4.97 28.73
CA GLU A 35 -25.12 -6.20 28.71
C GLU A 35 -25.17 -6.84 27.31
N VAL A 36 -24.00 -7.18 26.79
CA VAL A 36 -23.83 -7.82 25.49
C VAL A 36 -23.52 -9.30 25.71
N GLN A 37 -24.41 -10.15 25.22
CA GLN A 37 -24.22 -11.60 25.21
C GLN A 37 -23.84 -12.07 23.80
N MET A 38 -22.70 -12.74 23.66
CA MET A 38 -22.21 -13.22 22.36
C MET A 38 -21.75 -14.67 22.43
N VAL A 39 -22.01 -15.43 21.37
CA VAL A 39 -21.55 -16.82 21.23
C VAL A 39 -20.78 -16.95 19.93
N PHE A 40 -19.53 -17.40 20.03
CA PHE A 40 -18.65 -17.55 18.88
C PHE A 40 -18.33 -19.02 18.59
N ARG A 41 -18.18 -19.32 17.30
CA ARG A 41 -17.66 -20.60 16.82
C ARG A 41 -16.74 -20.34 15.63
N ALA A 42 -15.69 -21.13 15.51
CA ALA A 42 -14.85 -21.17 14.31
C ALA A 42 -14.92 -22.55 13.65
N GLN A 43 -14.58 -22.60 12.36
CA GLN A 43 -14.51 -23.84 11.60
C GLN A 43 -13.29 -23.82 10.70
N LYS A 44 -12.62 -24.97 10.58
CA LYS A 44 -11.43 -25.17 9.73
C LYS A 44 -10.31 -24.16 10.01
N LEU A 45 -10.06 -23.85 11.28
CA LEU A 45 -8.91 -23.03 11.67
C LEU A 45 -7.61 -23.67 11.19
N ASP A 46 -6.64 -22.83 10.86
CA ASP A 46 -5.31 -23.31 10.50
C ASP A 46 -4.65 -24.03 11.67
N ASN A 47 -4.05 -25.19 11.39
CA ASN A 47 -3.25 -25.90 12.36
C ASN A 47 -1.85 -25.28 12.47
N LYS A 48 -1.56 -24.65 13.60
CA LYS A 48 -0.31 -23.96 13.89
C LYS A 48 0.63 -24.75 14.81
N ASP A 49 0.18 -25.87 15.38
CA ASP A 49 0.98 -26.68 16.32
C ASP A 49 1.74 -27.83 15.66
N PHE A 50 2.93 -28.14 16.19
CA PHE A 50 3.82 -29.20 15.68
C PHE A 50 3.42 -30.61 16.12
N PHE A 51 2.73 -30.73 17.25
CA PHE A 51 2.16 -31.99 17.75
C PHE A 51 0.73 -31.71 18.25
N GLY A 52 -0.27 -32.14 17.48
CA GLY A 52 -1.68 -31.85 17.75
C GLY A 52 -2.31 -30.86 16.75
N LYS A 53 -3.54 -30.45 17.03
CA LYS A 53 -4.24 -29.32 16.38
C LYS A 53 -4.04 -28.08 17.25
N SER A 54 -4.23 -26.90 16.66
CA SER A 54 -4.20 -25.61 17.36
C SER A 54 -5.08 -25.58 18.61
N ASP A 55 -4.65 -24.74 19.57
CA ASP A 55 -5.35 -24.38 20.80
C ASP A 55 -5.97 -22.95 20.71
N PRO A 56 -7.07 -22.73 19.95
CA PRO A 56 -7.58 -21.38 19.68
C PRO A 56 -8.34 -20.73 20.87
N TYR A 57 -8.23 -19.40 20.97
CA TYR A 57 -8.95 -18.52 21.91
C TYR A 57 -9.26 -17.17 21.22
N LEU A 58 -10.32 -16.46 21.61
CA LEU A 58 -10.62 -15.13 21.09
C LEU A 58 -10.11 -14.05 22.06
N GLU A 59 -9.65 -12.93 21.50
CA GLU A 59 -9.26 -11.74 22.24
C GLU A 59 -9.94 -10.52 21.64
N PHE A 60 -10.70 -9.81 22.47
CA PHE A 60 -11.39 -8.59 22.12
C PHE A 60 -10.58 -7.41 22.62
N SER A 61 -10.25 -6.50 21.70
CA SER A 61 -9.54 -5.28 22.02
C SER A 61 -10.33 -4.04 21.60
N ARG A 62 -10.32 -3.04 22.47
CA ARG A 62 -11.00 -1.76 22.32
C ARG A 62 -9.99 -0.68 21.92
N ALA A 63 -10.32 0.12 20.91
CA ALA A 63 -9.55 1.31 20.55
C ALA A 63 -9.66 2.41 21.62
N LYS A 64 -8.54 3.04 21.94
CA LYS A 64 -8.44 4.27 22.76
C LYS A 64 -8.46 5.51 21.87
N GLU A 65 -8.64 6.68 22.47
CA GLU A 65 -8.62 7.97 21.74
C GLU A 65 -7.28 8.27 21.07
N ASP A 66 -6.18 7.73 21.61
CA ASP A 66 -4.82 7.85 21.04
C ASP A 66 -4.56 6.88 19.87
N GLY A 67 -5.55 6.08 19.46
CA GLY A 67 -5.46 5.09 18.40
C GLY A 67 -4.85 3.75 18.84
N SER A 68 -4.35 3.63 20.07
CA SER A 68 -3.87 2.35 20.62
C SER A 68 -5.02 1.43 21.02
N PHE A 69 -4.75 0.13 21.16
CA PHE A 69 -5.76 -0.86 21.56
C PHE A 69 -5.50 -1.38 22.97
N VAL A 70 -6.57 -1.64 23.73
CA VAL A 70 -6.54 -2.31 25.04
C VAL A 70 -7.37 -3.59 25.00
N VAL A 71 -6.82 -4.69 25.51
CA VAL A 71 -7.56 -5.96 25.63
C VAL A 71 -8.65 -5.81 26.68
N VAL A 72 -9.90 -6.04 26.28
CA VAL A 72 -11.09 -5.92 27.13
C VAL A 72 -11.69 -7.28 27.50
N HIS A 73 -11.45 -8.32 26.71
CA HIS A 73 -11.87 -9.67 27.03
C HIS A 73 -11.02 -10.73 26.32
N ARG A 74 -10.86 -11.89 26.94
CA ARG A 74 -10.27 -13.08 26.33
C ARG A 74 -11.09 -14.31 26.70
N THR A 75 -11.40 -15.17 25.73
CA THR A 75 -12.13 -16.42 25.99
C THR A 75 -11.22 -17.48 26.60
N GLU A 76 -11.79 -18.62 26.97
CA GLU A 76 -11.02 -19.82 27.22
C GLU A 76 -10.27 -20.28 25.95
N VAL A 77 -9.15 -20.96 26.20
CA VAL A 77 -8.41 -21.71 25.19
C VAL A 77 -9.10 -23.04 24.97
N VAL A 78 -9.43 -23.37 23.72
CA VAL A 78 -10.03 -24.66 23.36
C VAL A 78 -8.94 -25.56 22.78
N SER A 79 -8.39 -26.46 23.60
CA SER A 79 -7.24 -27.25 23.16
C SER A 79 -7.54 -28.23 22.03
N ASN A 80 -6.59 -28.41 21.13
CA ASN A 80 -6.54 -29.42 20.08
C ASN A 80 -7.79 -29.42 19.18
N ASN A 81 -8.26 -28.23 18.78
CA ASN A 81 -9.53 -28.09 18.08
C ASN A 81 -9.48 -27.00 16.98
N LEU A 82 -9.67 -27.42 15.73
CA LEU A 82 -9.77 -26.49 14.58
C LEU A 82 -11.20 -26.02 14.31
N ASN A 83 -12.17 -26.48 15.09
CA ASN A 83 -13.58 -26.08 15.00
C ASN A 83 -14.14 -25.74 16.40
N PRO A 84 -13.48 -24.82 17.13
CA PRO A 84 -13.86 -24.49 18.49
C PRO A 84 -15.26 -23.87 18.54
N LYS A 85 -15.96 -24.18 19.63
CA LYS A 85 -17.13 -23.44 20.10
C LYS A 85 -16.77 -22.93 21.49
N TRP A 86 -16.72 -21.62 21.65
CA TRP A 86 -16.41 -21.01 22.94
C TRP A 86 -17.67 -20.84 23.76
N LYS A 87 -17.51 -20.77 25.08
CA LYS A 87 -18.61 -20.48 26.00
C LYS A 87 -19.21 -19.10 25.72
N PRO A 88 -20.51 -18.90 25.99
CA PRO A 88 -21.14 -17.59 25.87
C PRO A 88 -20.40 -16.53 26.69
N ILE A 89 -20.08 -15.42 26.04
CA ILE A 89 -19.45 -14.25 26.64
C ILE A 89 -20.57 -13.32 27.12
N HIS A 90 -20.42 -12.81 28.34
CA HIS A 90 -21.28 -11.77 28.91
C HIS A 90 -20.36 -10.60 29.30
N ILE A 91 -20.51 -9.46 28.63
CA ILE A 91 -19.67 -8.28 28.84
C ILE A 91 -20.53 -7.03 28.71
N SER A 92 -20.30 -6.02 29.55
CA SER A 92 -21.02 -4.75 29.41
C SER A 92 -20.58 -4.00 28.16
N SER A 93 -21.48 -3.23 27.55
CA SER A 93 -21.15 -2.30 26.46
C SER A 93 -20.06 -1.31 26.87
N GLN A 94 -20.01 -0.92 28.14
CA GLN A 94 -18.94 -0.09 28.70
C GLN A 94 -17.57 -0.77 28.63
N GLN A 95 -17.48 -2.03 29.03
CA GLN A 95 -16.21 -2.75 28.99
C GLN A 95 -15.81 -3.04 27.53
N LEU A 96 -16.77 -3.37 26.68
CA LEU A 96 -16.52 -3.72 25.29
C LEU A 96 -16.11 -2.50 24.44
N CYS A 97 -16.93 -1.44 24.42
CA CYS A 97 -16.76 -0.29 23.53
C CYS A 97 -16.87 1.07 24.22
N ASN A 98 -16.81 1.11 25.56
CA ASN A 98 -16.97 2.35 26.36
C ASN A 98 -18.35 3.01 26.21
N GLY A 99 -19.39 2.24 25.85
CA GLY A 99 -20.73 2.76 25.57
C GLY A 99 -20.88 3.45 24.21
N ASP A 100 -19.83 3.45 23.39
CA ASP A 100 -19.81 3.98 22.03
C ASP A 100 -19.95 2.82 21.04
N TYR A 101 -21.17 2.61 20.54
CA TYR A 101 -21.49 1.50 19.65
C TYR A 101 -20.85 1.60 18.25
N ASP A 102 -20.36 2.78 17.87
CA ASP A 102 -19.65 2.99 16.60
C ASP A 102 -18.14 2.78 16.73
N ARG A 103 -17.64 2.52 17.96
CA ARG A 103 -16.22 2.31 18.23
C ARG A 103 -15.73 0.95 17.72
N VAL A 104 -14.68 0.98 16.90
CA VAL A 104 -14.10 -0.23 16.28
C VAL A 104 -13.52 -1.18 17.32
N LEU A 105 -13.99 -2.42 17.31
CA LEU A 105 -13.42 -3.55 18.03
C LEU A 105 -12.43 -4.31 17.12
N LYS A 106 -11.21 -4.57 17.62
CA LYS A 106 -10.20 -5.39 16.92
C LYS A 106 -10.23 -6.81 17.48
N ASP A 107 -10.37 -7.80 16.59
CA ASP A 107 -10.29 -9.23 16.89
C ASP A 107 -8.92 -9.78 16.41
N PHE A 108 -8.24 -10.57 17.24
CA PHE A 108 -6.95 -11.20 16.94
C PHE A 108 -7.06 -12.48 16.09
N PHE A 109 -8.27 -12.81 15.61
CA PHE A 109 -8.48 -13.74 14.50
C PHE A 109 -8.61 -13.03 13.13
N GLY A 110 -7.98 -11.87 12.99
CA GLY A 110 -7.89 -11.16 11.72
C GLY A 110 -7.40 -12.09 10.61
N LYS A 111 -8.18 -12.17 9.52
CA LYS A 111 -7.72 -12.82 8.29
C LYS A 111 -6.54 -12.00 7.77
N SER A 112 -5.68 -12.60 6.93
CA SER A 112 -4.59 -11.84 6.31
C SER A 112 -5.11 -10.55 5.65
N ASP A 113 -4.26 -9.52 5.66
CA ASP A 113 -4.40 -8.22 5.00
C ASP A 113 -3.52 -8.19 3.74
N PRO A 114 -3.83 -8.96 2.68
CA PRO A 114 -2.87 -9.20 1.62
C PRO A 114 -2.67 -8.01 0.68
N TYR A 115 -1.42 -7.83 0.25
CA TYR A 115 -1.04 -6.99 -0.87
C TYR A 115 0.01 -7.67 -1.76
N LEU A 116 0.09 -7.24 -3.02
CA LEU A 116 1.09 -7.73 -3.98
C LEU A 116 2.18 -6.70 -4.20
N GLU A 117 3.42 -7.18 -4.26
CA GLU A 117 4.60 -6.42 -4.66
C GLU A 117 5.19 -7.01 -5.94
N PHE A 118 5.20 -6.20 -7.00
CA PHE A 118 5.79 -6.56 -8.29
C PHE A 118 7.21 -6.04 -8.34
N SER A 119 8.15 -6.93 -8.67
CA SER A 119 9.55 -6.61 -8.87
C SER A 119 10.04 -7.09 -10.21
N ARG A 120 10.90 -6.31 -10.85
CA ARG A 120 11.52 -6.62 -12.15
C ARG A 120 12.97 -7.04 -11.97
N ALA A 121 13.42 -8.04 -12.72
CA ALA A 121 14.82 -8.44 -12.78
C ALA A 121 15.71 -7.36 -13.43
N LYS A 122 16.88 -7.13 -12.84
CA LYS A 122 17.99 -6.33 -13.38
C LYS A 122 19.00 -7.24 -14.08
N GLU A 123 19.90 -6.62 -14.84
CA GLU A 123 20.99 -7.31 -15.55
C GLU A 123 21.95 -8.05 -14.59
N ASP A 124 22.11 -7.57 -13.35
CA ASP A 124 22.93 -8.19 -12.31
C ASP A 124 22.23 -9.36 -11.58
N GLY A 125 21.01 -9.73 -12.01
CA GLY A 125 20.18 -10.77 -11.40
C GLY A 125 19.44 -10.33 -10.12
N SER A 126 19.67 -9.11 -9.64
CA SER A 126 18.88 -8.54 -8.54
C SER A 126 17.49 -8.11 -9.01
N PHE A 127 16.58 -7.87 -8.07
CA PHE A 127 15.22 -7.42 -8.35
C PHE A 127 15.01 -6.01 -7.82
N VAL A 128 14.25 -5.20 -8.55
CA VAL A 128 13.79 -3.87 -8.12
C VAL A 128 12.27 -3.83 -8.10
N VAL A 129 11.70 -3.29 -7.02
CA VAL A 129 10.26 -3.10 -6.90
C VAL A 129 9.80 -2.05 -7.92
N VAL A 130 8.76 -2.37 -8.69
CA VAL A 130 8.19 -1.49 -9.73
C VAL A 130 6.75 -1.09 -9.43
N HIS A 131 6.03 -1.87 -8.61
CA HIS A 131 4.65 -1.57 -8.22
C HIS A 131 4.24 -2.32 -6.94
N ARG A 132 3.30 -1.74 -6.19
CA ARG A 132 2.58 -2.40 -5.08
C ARG A 132 1.09 -2.11 -5.20
N THR A 133 0.26 -3.11 -4.94
CA THR A 133 -1.20 -2.93 -4.85
C THR A 133 -1.59 -2.26 -3.54
N GLU A 134 -2.87 -1.94 -3.40
CA GLU A 134 -3.47 -1.69 -2.09
C GLU A 134 -3.44 -2.93 -1.19
N VAL A 135 -3.51 -2.67 0.11
CA VAL A 135 -3.77 -3.67 1.16
C VAL A 135 -5.26 -3.94 1.21
N VAL A 136 -5.66 -5.21 1.17
CA VAL A 136 -7.06 -5.62 1.31
C VAL A 136 -7.26 -6.21 2.69
N SER A 137 -7.87 -5.45 3.60
CA SER A 137 -8.00 -5.89 4.99
C SER A 137 -8.92 -7.10 5.17
N ASN A 138 -8.52 -8.02 6.05
CA ASN A 138 -9.24 -9.18 6.54
C ASN A 138 -9.81 -10.06 5.42
N ASN A 139 -9.00 -10.39 4.42
CA ASN A 139 -9.46 -11.12 3.23
C ASN A 139 -8.50 -12.21 2.75
N LEU A 140 -8.96 -13.47 2.79
CA LEU A 140 -8.23 -14.63 2.26
C LEU A 140 -8.43 -14.87 0.75
N ASN A 141 -9.34 -14.13 0.12
CA ASN A 141 -9.61 -14.17 -1.33
C ASN A 141 -9.69 -12.73 -1.85
N PRO A 142 -8.59 -11.96 -1.72
CA PRO A 142 -8.57 -10.55 -2.10
C PRO A 142 -8.83 -10.38 -3.59
N LYS A 143 -9.53 -9.28 -3.93
CA LYS A 143 -9.62 -8.76 -5.29
C LYS A 143 -9.04 -7.36 -5.27
N TRP A 144 -7.86 -7.20 -5.86
CA TRP A 144 -7.21 -5.89 -5.99
C TRP A 144 -7.80 -5.09 -7.15
N LYS A 145 -7.68 -3.77 -7.06
CA LYS A 145 -8.04 -2.85 -8.14
C LYS A 145 -7.16 -3.10 -9.39
N PRO A 146 -7.67 -2.77 -10.59
CA PRO A 146 -6.86 -2.80 -11.80
C PRO A 146 -5.61 -1.95 -11.67
N ILE A 147 -4.48 -2.50 -12.13
CA ILE A 147 -3.19 -1.80 -12.15
C ILE A 147 -2.98 -1.17 -13.53
N HIS A 148 -2.64 0.11 -13.55
CA HIS A 148 -2.24 0.82 -14.77
C HIS A 148 -0.75 1.14 -14.69
N ILE A 149 0.07 0.42 -15.47
CA ILE A 149 1.53 0.56 -15.47
C ILE A 149 2.05 0.42 -16.91
N SER A 150 3.04 1.25 -17.29
CA SER A 150 3.67 1.15 -18.61
C SER A 150 4.57 -0.08 -18.69
N SER A 151 4.74 -0.66 -19.89
CA SER A 151 5.72 -1.73 -20.12
C SER A 151 7.15 -1.29 -19.78
N GLN A 152 7.47 -0.01 -19.95
CA GLN A 152 8.77 0.55 -19.55
C GLN A 152 8.98 0.46 -18.04
N GLN A 153 7.99 0.82 -17.23
CA GLN A 153 8.10 0.73 -15.79
C GLN A 153 8.02 -0.73 -15.32
N LEU A 154 7.14 -1.55 -15.88
CA LEU A 154 6.93 -2.92 -15.46
C LEU A 154 8.12 -3.83 -15.82
N CYS A 155 8.60 -3.77 -17.06
CA CYS A 155 9.55 -4.73 -17.62
C CYS A 155 10.63 -4.09 -18.51
N ASN A 156 10.81 -2.77 -18.46
CA ASN A 156 11.78 -2.02 -19.27
C ASN A 156 11.57 -2.16 -20.79
N GLY A 157 10.32 -2.42 -21.20
CA GLY A 157 9.96 -2.67 -22.59
C GLY A 157 10.25 -4.09 -23.07
N ASP A 158 10.95 -4.92 -22.28
CA ASP A 158 11.25 -6.31 -22.59
C ASP A 158 10.17 -7.23 -22.02
N TYR A 159 9.35 -7.80 -22.91
CA TYR A 159 8.16 -8.57 -22.52
C TYR A 159 8.50 -9.93 -21.92
N ASP A 160 9.73 -10.42 -22.16
CA ASP A 160 10.23 -11.70 -21.65
C ASP A 160 11.00 -11.54 -20.33
N ARG A 161 11.20 -10.28 -19.89
CA ARG A 161 11.88 -10.00 -18.63
C ARG A 161 11.10 -10.58 -17.45
N VAL A 162 11.83 -11.30 -16.60
CA VAL A 162 11.26 -11.94 -15.42
C VAL A 162 10.72 -10.91 -14.44
N LEU A 163 9.45 -11.10 -14.08
CA LEU A 163 8.76 -10.41 -13.00
C LEU A 163 8.65 -11.37 -11.82
N LYS A 164 9.06 -10.91 -10.64
CA LYS A 164 8.84 -11.59 -9.38
C LYS A 164 7.70 -10.90 -8.66
N VAL A 165 6.70 -11.67 -8.26
CA VAL A 165 5.55 -11.15 -7.51
C VAL A 165 5.55 -11.79 -6.13
N ASN A 166 5.63 -10.95 -5.10
CA ASN A 166 5.49 -11.36 -3.72
C ASN A 166 4.09 -11.00 -3.24
N CYS A 167 3.43 -11.92 -2.55
CA CYS A 167 2.21 -11.67 -1.79
C CYS A 167 2.60 -11.59 -0.31
N TYR A 168 2.26 -10.48 0.34
CA TYR A 168 2.56 -10.19 1.74
C TYR A 168 1.27 -10.06 2.53
N ASP A 169 1.33 -10.42 3.80
CA ASP A 169 0.36 -10.07 4.83
C ASP A 169 0.80 -8.73 5.44
N TRP A 170 -0.06 -7.72 5.41
CA TRP A 170 0.29 -6.43 6.00
C TRP A 170 0.12 -6.49 7.52
N ASP A 171 1.11 -5.94 8.22
CA ASP A 171 1.20 -5.89 9.68
C ASP A 171 1.54 -4.46 10.09
N ASP A 172 0.82 -3.94 11.09
CA ASP A 172 0.91 -2.54 11.55
C ASP A 172 2.28 -2.20 12.18
N ASP A 173 3.07 -3.22 12.57
CA ASP A 173 4.40 -3.05 13.15
C ASP A 173 5.53 -2.94 12.11
N GLY A 174 5.20 -3.03 10.82
CA GLY A 174 6.14 -2.94 9.70
C GLY A 174 6.88 -4.26 9.39
N SER A 175 6.61 -5.35 10.11
CA SER A 175 7.22 -6.66 9.89
C SER A 175 6.40 -7.58 8.96
N HIS A 176 5.91 -7.02 7.86
CA HIS A 176 5.00 -7.69 6.91
C HIS A 176 5.43 -9.12 6.53
N ASP A 177 4.56 -10.08 6.83
CA ASP A 177 4.83 -11.49 6.65
C ASP A 177 4.70 -11.93 5.19
N LEU A 178 5.72 -12.60 4.64
CA LEU A 178 5.65 -13.15 3.29
C LEU A 178 4.65 -14.33 3.24
N ILE A 179 3.54 -14.17 2.53
CA ILE A 179 2.59 -15.25 2.26
C ILE A 179 3.21 -16.23 1.26
N GLY A 180 3.72 -15.73 0.14
CA GLY A 180 4.43 -16.52 -0.87
C GLY A 180 4.82 -15.72 -2.11
N THR A 181 5.56 -16.36 -3.00
CA THR A 181 6.16 -15.75 -4.19
C THR A 181 5.86 -16.60 -5.42
N PHE A 182 5.73 -15.95 -6.58
CA PHE A 182 5.79 -16.58 -7.90
C PHE A 182 6.52 -15.68 -8.89
N THR A 183 6.80 -16.22 -10.08
CA THR A 183 7.42 -15.47 -11.18
C THR A 183 6.58 -15.62 -12.44
N THR A 184 6.59 -14.59 -13.29
CA THR A 184 5.86 -14.51 -14.57
C THR A 184 6.60 -13.55 -15.51
N THR A 185 6.12 -13.37 -16.74
CA THR A 185 6.58 -12.32 -17.67
C THR A 185 5.38 -11.53 -18.21
N LEU A 186 5.61 -10.33 -18.80
CA LEU A 186 4.52 -9.60 -19.46
C LEU A 186 3.98 -10.38 -20.66
N ARG A 187 4.83 -11.15 -21.36
CA ARG A 187 4.41 -12.06 -22.42
C ARG A 187 3.41 -13.10 -21.90
N GLU A 188 3.68 -13.73 -20.75
CA GLU A 188 2.76 -14.68 -20.13
C GLU A 188 1.47 -14.00 -19.67
N LEU A 189 1.56 -12.88 -18.94
CA LEU A 189 0.40 -12.12 -18.47
C LEU A 189 -0.54 -11.72 -19.62
N SER A 190 0.04 -11.31 -20.76
CA SER A 190 -0.72 -10.86 -21.93
C SER A 190 -1.40 -11.99 -22.71
N THR A 191 -1.23 -13.26 -22.33
CA THR A 191 -2.03 -14.38 -22.88
C THR A 191 -3.47 -14.38 -22.36
N CYS A 192 -3.73 -13.77 -21.19
CA CYS A 192 -5.07 -13.60 -20.61
C CYS A 192 -5.76 -12.32 -21.14
N GLN A 193 -5.87 -12.17 -22.46
CA GLN A 193 -6.60 -11.04 -23.07
C GLN A 193 -8.10 -11.16 -22.80
N GLN A 194 -8.87 -10.08 -23.02
CA GLN A 194 -10.31 -10.06 -22.75
C GLN A 194 -11.03 -11.27 -23.40
N GLY A 195 -11.55 -12.18 -22.55
CA GLY A 195 -12.24 -13.41 -22.96
C GLY A 195 -11.38 -14.69 -22.95
N GLY A 196 -10.09 -14.60 -22.61
CA GLY A 196 -9.19 -15.74 -22.42
C GLY A 196 -9.40 -16.46 -21.09
N ALA A 197 -8.78 -17.63 -20.94
CA ALA A 197 -8.77 -18.37 -19.67
C ALA A 197 -7.97 -17.62 -18.61
N GLU A 198 -8.46 -17.59 -17.36
CA GLU A 198 -7.72 -16.99 -16.24
C GLU A 198 -6.36 -17.68 -16.05
N LEU A 199 -5.32 -16.89 -15.82
CA LEU A 199 -4.02 -17.42 -15.43
C LEU A 199 -3.97 -17.58 -13.91
N GLN A 200 -3.21 -18.56 -13.45
CA GLN A 200 -3.07 -18.86 -12.03
C GLN A 200 -1.64 -19.26 -11.66
N TRP A 201 -1.14 -18.74 -10.54
CA TRP A 201 0.16 -19.08 -10.01
C TRP A 201 0.05 -19.52 -8.55
N PRO A 202 0.61 -20.69 -8.18
CA PRO A 202 0.71 -21.06 -6.78
C PRO A 202 1.72 -20.14 -6.07
N CYS A 203 1.30 -19.52 -4.97
CA CYS A 203 2.18 -18.73 -4.12
C CYS A 203 3.06 -19.64 -3.26
N ILE A 204 4.37 -19.63 -3.50
CA ILE A 204 5.32 -20.50 -2.80
C ILE A 204 6.08 -19.72 -1.73
N ASN A 205 6.02 -20.19 -0.49
CA ASN A 205 6.84 -19.71 0.61
C ASN A 205 7.96 -20.71 0.88
N GLU A 206 9.18 -20.33 0.53
CA GLU A 206 10.37 -21.18 0.68
C GLU A 206 10.65 -21.61 2.13
N LYS A 207 10.39 -20.73 3.11
CA LYS A 207 10.55 -21.06 4.52
C LYS A 207 9.57 -22.15 4.94
N LYS A 208 8.30 -22.06 4.51
CA LYS A 208 7.28 -23.08 4.78
C LYS A 208 7.58 -24.38 4.02
N ARG A 209 8.01 -24.30 2.75
CA ARG A 209 8.37 -25.46 1.91
C ARG A 209 9.49 -26.29 2.53
N LYS A 210 10.54 -25.64 3.05
CA LYS A 210 11.66 -26.34 3.72
C LYS A 210 11.26 -26.97 5.06
N LYS A 211 10.31 -26.38 5.79
CA LYS A 211 9.90 -26.82 7.13
C LYS A 211 8.77 -27.86 7.14
N LYS A 212 7.88 -27.84 6.14
CA LYS A 212 6.65 -28.66 6.13
C LYS A 212 6.71 -29.70 5.00
N LYS A 213 6.80 -30.98 5.38
CA LYS A 213 6.93 -32.14 4.46
C LYS A 213 5.82 -32.24 3.39
N ASN A 214 4.60 -31.80 3.71
CA ASN A 214 3.43 -31.86 2.81
C ASN A 214 2.99 -30.46 2.30
N TYR A 215 3.90 -29.49 2.30
CA TYR A 215 3.59 -28.15 1.80
C TYR A 215 3.39 -28.14 0.28
N LYS A 216 2.27 -27.59 -0.18
CA LYS A 216 1.98 -27.40 -1.61
C LYS A 216 2.16 -25.95 -2.04
N ASN A 217 1.45 -25.04 -1.40
CA ASN A 217 1.53 -23.59 -1.60
C ASN A 217 0.87 -22.86 -0.40
N SER A 218 0.94 -21.53 -0.38
CA SER A 218 0.28 -20.67 0.60
C SER A 218 -0.96 -19.98 0.01
N GLY A 219 -1.56 -20.56 -1.03
CA GLY A 219 -2.61 -19.93 -1.84
C GLY A 219 -2.26 -19.91 -3.32
N VAL A 220 -3.21 -19.45 -4.13
CA VAL A 220 -3.08 -19.33 -5.59
C VAL A 220 -3.53 -17.91 -5.97
N ILE A 221 -2.71 -17.22 -6.76
CA ILE A 221 -3.02 -15.90 -7.31
C ILE A 221 -3.55 -16.08 -8.71
N PHE A 222 -4.68 -15.44 -9.00
CA PHE A 222 -5.34 -15.48 -10.29
C PHE A 222 -5.21 -14.12 -10.98
N LEU A 223 -4.96 -14.14 -12.28
CA LEU A 223 -5.09 -12.96 -13.14
C LEU A 223 -6.33 -13.15 -14.01
N SER A 224 -7.37 -12.38 -13.71
CA SER A 224 -8.64 -12.45 -14.43
C SER A 224 -8.62 -11.77 -15.79
N SER A 225 -7.76 -10.75 -15.98
CA SER A 225 -7.62 -10.08 -17.28
C SER A 225 -6.30 -9.30 -17.36
N CYS A 226 -5.71 -9.24 -18.56
CA CYS A 226 -4.60 -8.37 -18.89
C CYS A 226 -4.84 -7.72 -20.26
N GLN A 227 -4.79 -6.40 -20.32
CA GLN A 227 -4.90 -5.67 -21.58
C GLN A 227 -3.62 -4.87 -21.81
N VAL A 228 -2.90 -5.21 -22.88
CA VAL A 228 -1.74 -4.43 -23.33
C VAL A 228 -2.20 -3.53 -24.46
N VAL A 229 -2.32 -2.23 -24.18
CA VAL A 229 -2.73 -1.22 -25.17
C VAL A 229 -1.50 -0.45 -25.63
N ARG A 230 -1.34 -0.32 -26.94
CA ARG A 230 -0.32 0.58 -27.50
C ARG A 230 -0.84 2.01 -27.42
N VAL A 231 -0.12 2.86 -26.69
CA VAL A 231 -0.35 4.30 -26.67
C VAL A 231 0.64 4.93 -27.64
N ALA A 232 0.15 5.74 -28.57
CA ALA A 232 1.01 6.47 -29.50
C ALA A 232 1.91 7.44 -28.74
N SER A 233 3.21 7.33 -28.97
CA SER A 233 4.20 8.26 -28.42
C SER A 233 4.18 9.59 -29.17
N PHE A 234 4.79 10.61 -28.58
CA PHE A 234 5.03 11.90 -29.26
C PHE A 234 5.66 11.70 -30.64
N LEU A 235 6.68 10.83 -30.76
CA LEU A 235 7.33 10.55 -32.03
C LEU A 235 6.42 9.82 -33.03
N ASP A 236 5.52 8.94 -32.57
CA ASP A 236 4.53 8.32 -33.46
C ASP A 236 3.62 9.38 -34.10
N PHE A 237 3.25 10.44 -33.35
CA PHE A 237 2.48 11.56 -33.89
C PHE A 237 3.27 12.37 -34.91
N ILE A 238 4.52 12.74 -34.61
CA ILE A 238 5.39 13.48 -35.55
C ILE A 238 5.63 12.68 -36.83
N GLN A 239 5.96 11.38 -36.72
CA GLN A 239 6.12 10.49 -37.86
C GLN A 239 4.82 10.29 -38.65
N GLY A 240 3.68 10.36 -37.97
CA GLY A 240 2.34 10.34 -38.55
C GLY A 240 1.95 11.64 -39.28
N GLY A 241 2.82 12.65 -39.31
CA GLY A 241 2.58 13.92 -40.00
C GLY A 241 1.99 15.03 -39.12
N CYS A 242 1.92 14.83 -37.80
CA CYS A 242 1.60 15.92 -36.88
C CYS A 242 2.76 16.94 -36.86
N GLN A 243 2.43 18.22 -37.03
CA GLN A 243 3.38 19.33 -37.04
C GLN A 243 3.25 20.14 -35.75
N ILE A 244 4.34 20.79 -35.33
CA ILE A 244 4.34 21.73 -34.21
C ILE A 244 4.56 23.13 -34.76
N ASN A 245 3.47 23.88 -34.87
CA ASN A 245 3.53 25.26 -35.35
C ASN A 245 4.07 26.16 -34.24
N PHE A 246 5.14 26.89 -34.54
CA PHE A 246 5.68 27.89 -33.63
C PHE A 246 5.01 29.25 -33.85
N THR A 247 4.53 29.88 -32.79
CA THR A 247 3.96 31.22 -32.83
C THR A 247 4.51 32.05 -31.70
N VAL A 248 4.91 33.28 -32.01
CA VAL A 248 5.56 34.20 -31.09
C VAL A 248 4.78 35.52 -31.03
N GLY A 249 4.52 36.00 -29.82
CA GLY A 249 4.15 37.39 -29.56
C GLY A 249 5.32 38.10 -28.87
N ILE A 250 5.74 39.24 -29.41
CA ILE A 250 6.83 40.05 -28.86
C ILE A 250 6.23 41.32 -28.24
N ASP A 251 6.65 41.63 -27.01
CA ASP A 251 6.23 42.84 -26.32
C ASP A 251 6.97 44.08 -26.86
N PHE A 252 6.23 44.98 -27.51
CA PHE A 252 6.73 46.28 -27.99
C PHE A 252 6.22 47.47 -27.16
N THR A 253 5.86 47.25 -25.89
CA THR A 253 5.45 48.31 -24.97
C THR A 253 6.62 49.25 -24.62
N GLY A 254 6.29 50.48 -24.22
CA GLY A 254 7.26 51.53 -23.93
C GLY A 254 8.23 51.25 -22.77
N SER A 255 7.91 50.29 -21.88
CA SER A 255 8.79 49.85 -20.79
C SER A 255 10.10 49.22 -21.27
N ASN A 256 10.15 48.73 -22.51
CA ASN A 256 11.37 48.17 -23.10
C ASN A 256 12.43 49.23 -23.45
N GLY A 257 12.07 50.52 -23.38
CA GLY A 257 12.95 51.63 -23.74
C GLY A 257 13.09 51.84 -25.26
N ASN A 258 13.82 52.90 -25.63
CA ASN A 258 14.07 53.21 -27.04
C ASN A 258 15.11 52.22 -27.63
N PRO A 259 14.82 51.47 -28.71
CA PRO A 259 15.74 50.49 -29.30
C PRO A 259 17.08 51.05 -29.77
N ALA A 260 17.20 52.37 -29.96
CA ALA A 260 18.48 53.03 -30.27
C ALA A 260 19.38 53.21 -29.03
N SER A 261 18.84 53.03 -27.82
CA SER A 261 19.57 53.14 -26.57
C SER A 261 20.24 51.82 -26.19
N PRO A 262 21.54 51.81 -25.81
CA PRO A 262 22.22 50.61 -25.33
C PRO A 262 21.60 49.93 -24.10
N THR A 263 20.73 50.64 -23.37
CA THR A 263 20.03 50.13 -22.18
C THR A 263 18.64 49.54 -22.47
N SER A 264 18.18 49.60 -23.72
CA SER A 264 16.87 49.04 -24.11
C SER A 264 16.93 47.52 -24.17
N LEU A 265 15.83 46.87 -23.79
CA LEU A 265 15.65 45.41 -23.94
C LEU A 265 15.58 44.98 -25.42
N HIS A 266 15.22 45.91 -26.32
CA HIS A 266 15.21 45.72 -27.77
C HIS A 266 16.48 46.21 -28.47
N TYR A 267 17.50 46.63 -27.72
CA TYR A 267 18.75 47.11 -28.32
C TYR A 267 19.42 46.00 -29.15
N ILE A 268 19.83 46.33 -30.38
CA ILE A 268 20.56 45.42 -31.26
C ILE A 268 22.05 45.70 -31.11
N ASN A 269 22.69 44.95 -30.23
CA ASN A 269 24.12 45.04 -30.00
C ASN A 269 24.90 44.25 -31.09
N PRO A 270 25.94 44.82 -31.71
CA PRO A 270 26.73 44.14 -32.75
C PRO A 270 27.54 42.93 -32.26
N TYR A 271 27.73 42.77 -30.94
CA TYR A 271 28.56 41.71 -30.35
C TYR A 271 27.77 40.61 -29.63
N ALA A 272 26.54 40.88 -29.19
CA ALA A 272 25.74 39.92 -28.43
C ALA A 272 24.23 40.14 -28.66
N PRO A 273 23.43 39.06 -28.78
CA PRO A 273 21.98 39.17 -28.89
C PRO A 273 21.35 39.66 -27.58
N ASN A 274 20.25 40.42 -27.67
CA ASN A 274 19.44 40.77 -26.49
C ASN A 274 18.60 39.57 -26.02
N GLU A 275 17.93 39.71 -24.88
CA GLU A 275 17.17 38.63 -24.23
C GLU A 275 16.02 38.11 -25.11
N TYR A 276 15.33 38.98 -25.87
CA TYR A 276 14.31 38.56 -26.83
C TYR A 276 14.92 37.70 -27.93
N CYS A 277 16.02 38.14 -28.55
CA CYS A 277 16.72 37.37 -29.57
C CYS A 277 17.21 36.03 -29.04
N GLN A 278 17.79 36.00 -27.83
CA GLN A 278 18.25 34.75 -27.20
C GLN A 278 17.10 33.77 -26.98
N ALA A 279 15.95 34.24 -26.46
CA ALA A 279 14.79 33.40 -26.23
C ALA A 279 14.19 32.85 -27.55
N LEU A 280 14.08 33.71 -28.58
CA LEU A 280 13.58 33.31 -29.89
C LEU A 280 14.48 32.28 -30.57
N THR A 281 15.79 32.49 -30.52
CA THR A 281 16.76 31.54 -31.05
C THR A 281 16.70 30.22 -30.28
N ALA A 282 16.74 30.24 -28.96
CA ALA A 282 16.75 29.02 -28.15
C ALA A 282 15.51 28.14 -28.37
N VAL A 283 14.31 28.74 -28.51
CA VAL A 283 13.08 27.99 -28.77
C VAL A 283 12.94 27.64 -30.25
N GLY A 284 13.17 28.61 -31.13
CA GLY A 284 13.05 28.44 -32.57
C GLY A 284 14.01 27.37 -33.12
N GLU A 285 15.23 27.32 -32.61
CA GLU A 285 16.22 26.33 -33.04
C GLU A 285 15.78 24.88 -32.77
N ILE A 286 15.00 24.66 -31.71
CA ILE A 286 14.46 23.35 -31.35
C ILE A 286 13.19 23.05 -32.15
N ILE A 287 12.25 24.01 -32.22
CA ILE A 287 10.92 23.76 -32.79
C ILE A 287 10.94 23.72 -34.32
N GLN A 288 11.87 24.43 -34.98
CA GLN A 288 11.94 24.48 -36.45
C GLN A 288 12.04 23.09 -37.10
N ASP A 289 12.62 22.10 -36.42
CA ASP A 289 12.76 20.73 -36.93
C ASP A 289 11.42 19.95 -36.96
N TYR A 290 10.38 20.48 -36.31
CA TYR A 290 9.06 19.85 -36.16
C TYR A 290 7.96 20.53 -36.98
N ASP A 291 8.31 21.52 -37.80
CA ASP A 291 7.44 22.23 -38.73
C ASP A 291 7.97 22.00 -40.16
N ARG A 292 7.19 21.34 -41.04
CA ARG A 292 7.62 20.90 -42.38
C ARG A 292 6.78 21.49 -43.50
#